data_AF-A0A520PDQ6-F1
#
_entry.id   AF-A0A520PDQ6-F1
#
_cell.length_a   1.000
_cell.length_b   1.000
_cell.length_c   1.000
_cell.angle_alpha   90.00
_cell.angle_beta   90.00
_cell.angle_gamma   90.00
#
_symmetry.space_group_name_H-M   'P 1'
#
loop_
_entity.id
_entity.type
_entity.pdbx_description
1 polymer ?
#
loop_
_entity_poly.entity_id
_entity_poly.type
_entity_poly.pdbx_seq_one_letter_code
_entity_poly.pdbx_strand_id
1 'polypeptide(L)'
;MGEATESAKQEGEIKFGNGEGASLDTVKKAPEETQQQFHSVSTKGDSLKMVGAEVLSCKSKDDLKTNLPKAIVVKKNLKKDVEILYESFKNFEKTHDNPEEVKEFKQACNTVIRAAQKSHSAIKDKVYTIYDKNK
;
A
#
# COMPACT_ATOMS: atom_id res chain seq x y z
N MET A 1 5.58 33.87 -39.51
CA MET A 1 6.24 32.60 -39.89
C MET A 1 7.06 32.19 -38.69
N GLY A 2 6.77 31.11 -37.98
CA GLY A 2 5.96 29.94 -38.31
C GLY A 2 6.71 28.73 -37.77
N GLU A 3 6.03 27.99 -36.90
CA GLU A 3 6.20 26.56 -36.58
C GLU A 3 7.49 26.13 -35.85
N ALA A 4 7.42 25.58 -34.62
CA ALA A 4 6.84 24.29 -34.16
C ALA A 4 8.04 23.38 -33.79
N THR A 5 8.07 22.49 -32.80
CA THR A 5 7.10 22.00 -31.81
C THR A 5 7.91 21.10 -30.85
N GLU A 6 7.46 21.04 -29.60
CA GLU A 6 7.36 19.80 -28.83
C GLU A 6 8.67 19.11 -28.37
N SER A 7 8.95 19.27 -27.08
CA SER A 7 9.52 18.15 -26.31
C SER A 7 8.61 17.90 -25.12
N ALA A 8 8.18 16.65 -25.07
CA ALA A 8 7.10 16.11 -24.29
C ALA A 8 7.24 16.40 -22.79
N LYS A 9 6.07 16.58 -22.18
CA LYS A 9 5.75 16.42 -20.76
C LYS A 9 6.74 15.48 -20.07
N GLN A 10 7.65 16.03 -19.26
CA GLN A 10 8.13 15.29 -18.10
C GLN A 10 6.96 15.18 -17.15
N GLU A 11 6.39 13.97 -17.10
CA GLU A 11 5.43 13.53 -16.11
C GLU A 11 5.93 13.97 -14.73
N GLY A 12 5.07 14.69 -14.02
CA GLY A 12 5.35 15.20 -12.70
C GLY A 12 5.90 14.09 -11.83
N GLU A 13 7.02 14.39 -11.19
CA GLU A 13 7.59 13.60 -10.10
C GLU A 13 6.49 13.37 -9.06
N ILE A 14 5.82 12.22 -9.13
CA ILE A 14 4.87 11.78 -8.12
C ILE A 14 5.71 11.52 -6.88
N LYS A 15 5.82 12.51 -5.99
CA LYS A 15 6.44 12.33 -4.68
C LYS A 15 5.61 11.32 -3.91
N PHE A 16 6.07 10.08 -3.95
CA PHE A 16 5.49 8.96 -3.23
C PHE A 16 5.48 9.27 -1.73
N GLY A 17 4.34 8.98 -1.10
CA GLY A 17 4.02 9.35 0.26
C GLY A 17 5.14 9.02 1.25
N ASN A 18 5.57 10.04 1.98
CA ASN A 18 6.35 9.91 3.19
C ASN A 18 5.44 9.25 4.24
N GLY A 19 5.40 7.92 4.25
CA GLY A 19 4.83 7.16 5.34
C GLY A 19 5.75 7.29 6.56
N GLU A 20 5.41 8.18 7.50
CA GLU A 20 6.00 8.21 8.83
C GLU A 20 5.80 6.83 9.49
N GLY A 21 6.86 6.02 9.55
CA GLY A 21 6.80 4.71 10.22
C GLY A 21 7.94 3.73 9.92
N ALA A 22 8.76 3.99 8.91
CA ALA A 22 10.03 3.29 8.70
C ALA A 22 11.06 4.32 8.27
N SER A 23 12.21 4.41 8.94
CA SER A 23 13.31 5.24 8.45
C SER A 23 13.62 4.81 7.03
N LEU A 24 13.41 5.71 6.06
CA LEU A 24 13.75 5.50 4.64
C LEU A 24 15.19 4.99 4.48
N ASP A 25 16.06 5.36 5.42
CA ASP A 25 17.45 4.91 5.52
C ASP A 25 17.61 3.40 5.71
N THR A 26 16.69 2.74 6.43
CA THR A 26 16.71 1.28 6.57
C THR A 26 16.30 0.59 5.28
N VAL A 27 15.29 1.13 4.57
CA VAL A 27 14.82 0.55 3.30
C VAL A 27 15.91 0.65 2.24
N LYS A 28 16.64 1.77 2.17
CA LYS A 28 17.76 1.98 1.23
C LYS A 28 18.90 0.97 1.34
N LYS A 29 19.00 0.21 2.43
CA LYS A 29 20.02 -0.81 2.66
C LYS A 29 19.66 -2.18 2.07
N ALA A 30 18.38 -2.39 1.71
CA ALA A 30 17.94 -3.59 1.02
C ALA A 30 18.31 -3.56 -0.48
N PRO A 31 18.36 -4.70 -1.19
CA PRO A 31 18.51 -4.72 -2.65
C PRO A 31 17.44 -3.90 -3.35
N GLU A 32 17.77 -3.27 -4.48
CA GLU A 32 16.87 -2.37 -5.21
C GLU A 32 15.51 -3.00 -5.50
N GLU A 33 15.49 -4.26 -5.96
CA GLU A 33 14.25 -5.01 -6.19
C GLU A 33 13.38 -5.09 -4.92
N THR A 34 14.00 -5.37 -3.76
CA THR A 34 13.31 -5.46 -2.47
C THR A 34 12.79 -4.09 -2.01
N GLN A 35 13.52 -3.01 -2.30
CA GLN A 35 13.05 -1.64 -2.06
C GLN A 35 11.83 -1.31 -2.91
N GLN A 36 11.86 -1.64 -4.21
CA GLN A 36 10.73 -1.42 -5.12
C GLN A 36 9.48 -2.17 -4.64
N GLN A 37 9.61 -3.43 -4.19
CA GLN A 37 8.49 -4.17 -3.61
C GLN A 37 7.94 -3.50 -2.35
N PHE A 38 8.82 -3.01 -1.47
CA PHE A 38 8.40 -2.29 -0.26
C PHE A 38 7.60 -1.03 -0.62
N HIS A 39 8.10 -0.21 -1.55
CA HIS A 39 7.42 1.00 -1.99
C HIS A 39 6.09 0.71 -2.70
N SER A 40 6.00 -0.38 -3.48
CA SER A 40 4.74 -0.83 -4.09
C SER A 40 3.70 -1.18 -3.03
N VAL A 41 4.08 -1.99 -2.03
CA VAL A 41 3.20 -2.35 -0.91
C VAL A 41 2.78 -1.12 -0.11
N SER A 42 3.71 -0.20 0.16
CA SER A 42 3.40 1.05 0.90
C SER A 42 2.39 1.91 0.14
N THR A 43 2.64 2.17 -1.14
CA THR A 43 1.77 2.99 -1.99
C THR A 43 0.36 2.39 -2.13
N LYS A 44 0.27 1.07 -2.32
CA LYS A 44 -1.02 0.38 -2.38
C LYS A 44 -1.70 0.31 -1.01
N GLY A 45 -0.93 0.27 0.08
CA GLY A 45 -1.42 0.42 1.45
C GLY A 45 -2.10 1.77 1.67
N ASP A 46 -1.48 2.86 1.22
CA ASP A 46 -2.06 4.21 1.26
C ASP A 46 -3.30 4.32 0.37
N SER A 47 -3.26 3.71 -0.82
CA SER A 47 -4.43 3.62 -1.70
C SER A 47 -5.59 2.91 -1.01
N LEU A 48 -5.33 1.81 -0.28
CA LEU A 48 -6.33 1.07 0.48
C LEU A 48 -6.92 1.93 1.61
N LYS A 49 -6.09 2.75 2.28
CA LYS A 49 -6.55 3.70 3.30
C LYS A 49 -7.49 4.76 2.70
N MET A 50 -7.16 5.31 1.54
CA MET A 50 -7.96 6.31 0.84
C MET A 50 -9.32 5.76 0.41
N VAL A 51 -9.34 4.67 -0.38
CA VAL A 51 -10.61 4.04 -0.80
C VAL A 51 -11.36 3.43 0.38
N GLY A 52 -10.64 3.03 1.43
CA GLY A 52 -11.22 2.61 2.70
C GLY A 52 -12.01 3.72 3.38
N ALA A 53 -11.49 4.95 3.39
CA ALA A 53 -12.20 6.10 3.94
C ALA A 53 -13.52 6.38 3.20
N GLU A 54 -13.56 6.20 1.87
CA GLU A 54 -14.81 6.27 1.08
C GLU A 54 -15.82 5.21 1.53
N VAL A 55 -15.37 3.98 1.81
CA VAL A 55 -16.25 2.92 2.34
C VAL A 55 -16.71 3.23 3.76
N LEU A 56 -15.83 3.76 4.62
CA LEU A 56 -16.15 4.13 5.99
C LEU A 56 -17.17 5.28 6.09
N SER A 57 -17.20 6.18 5.10
CA SER A 57 -18.16 7.28 5.03
C SER A 57 -19.54 6.86 4.47
N CYS A 58 -19.65 5.67 3.87
CA CYS A 58 -20.90 5.13 3.35
C CYS A 58 -21.97 5.06 4.46
N LYS A 59 -23.23 5.38 4.13
CA LYS A 59 -24.36 5.33 5.07
C LYS A 59 -25.41 4.30 4.65
N SER A 60 -25.41 3.91 3.39
CA SER A 60 -26.38 3.00 2.80
C SER A 60 -25.74 1.82 2.07
N LYS A 61 -26.56 0.82 1.71
CA LYS A 61 -26.13 -0.30 0.87
C LYS A 61 -25.77 0.16 -0.55
N ASP A 62 -26.41 1.19 -1.08
CA ASP A 62 -26.13 1.68 -2.44
C ASP A 62 -24.79 2.44 -2.51
N ASP A 63 -24.44 3.18 -1.46
CA ASP A 63 -23.10 3.76 -1.33
C ASP A 63 -22.02 2.66 -1.33
N LEU A 64 -22.27 1.56 -0.60
CA LEU A 64 -21.36 0.42 -0.55
C LEU A 64 -21.21 -0.26 -1.91
N LYS A 65 -22.28 -0.43 -2.69
CA LYS A 65 -22.21 -1.02 -4.04
C LYS A 65 -21.28 -0.23 -4.96
N THR A 66 -21.17 1.08 -4.76
CA THR A 66 -20.31 1.97 -5.55
C THR A 66 -18.85 1.95 -5.09
N ASN A 67 -18.61 1.99 -3.77
CA ASN A 67 -17.26 2.20 -3.23
C ASN A 67 -16.55 0.90 -2.80
N LEU A 68 -17.28 -0.12 -2.36
CA LEU A 68 -16.71 -1.39 -1.93
C LEU A 68 -15.94 -2.13 -3.04
N PRO A 69 -16.40 -2.18 -4.30
CA PRO A 69 -15.64 -2.83 -5.37
C PRO A 69 -14.24 -2.23 -5.56
N LYS A 70 -14.11 -0.90 -5.47
CA LYS A 70 -12.81 -0.22 -5.56
C LYS A 70 -11.86 -0.69 -4.46
N ALA A 71 -12.34 -0.72 -3.22
CA ALA A 71 -11.56 -1.19 -2.07
C ALA A 71 -11.18 -2.68 -2.19
N ILE A 72 -12.06 -3.52 -2.72
CA ILE A 72 -11.77 -4.95 -2.97
C ILE A 72 -10.64 -5.11 -3.99
N VAL A 73 -10.67 -4.36 -5.10
CA VAL A 73 -9.63 -4.42 -6.15
C VAL A 73 -8.28 -4.00 -5.57
N VAL A 74 -8.21 -2.88 -4.86
CA VAL A 74 -6.97 -2.40 -4.24
C VAL A 74 -6.43 -3.43 -3.23
N LYS A 75 -7.30 -3.97 -2.35
CA LYS A 75 -6.91 -5.02 -1.40
C LYS A 75 -6.37 -6.27 -2.10
N LYS A 76 -7.02 -6.73 -3.17
CA LYS A 76 -6.60 -7.93 -3.91
C LYS A 76 -5.21 -7.74 -4.51
N ASN A 77 -4.93 -6.57 -5.05
CA ASN A 77 -3.61 -6.23 -5.59
C ASN A 77 -2.57 -6.12 -4.47
N LEU A 78 -2.90 -5.45 -3.37
CA LEU A 78 -2.01 -5.35 -2.21
C LEU A 78 -1.63 -6.71 -1.63
N LYS A 79 -2.57 -7.67 -1.58
CA LYS A 79 -2.27 -9.03 -1.09
C LYS A 79 -1.14 -9.68 -1.90
N LYS A 80 -1.19 -9.59 -3.23
CA LYS A 80 -0.17 -10.15 -4.13
C LYS A 80 1.18 -9.49 -3.89
N ASP A 81 1.21 -8.16 -3.80
CA ASP A 81 2.45 -7.42 -3.55
C ASP A 81 3.06 -7.75 -2.19
N VAL A 82 2.24 -7.98 -1.15
CA VAL A 82 2.73 -8.42 0.17
C VAL A 82 3.36 -9.82 0.10
N GLU A 83 2.80 -10.73 -0.69
CA GLU A 83 3.39 -12.06 -0.92
C GLU A 83 4.77 -11.93 -1.59
N ILE A 84 4.89 -11.09 -2.63
CA ILE A 84 6.16 -10.83 -3.31
C ILE A 84 7.17 -10.16 -2.36
N LEU A 85 6.76 -9.14 -1.61
CA LEU A 85 7.63 -8.48 -0.62
C LEU A 85 8.17 -9.47 0.42
N TYR A 86 7.36 -10.45 0.83
CA TYR A 86 7.79 -11.48 1.78
C TYR A 86 8.82 -12.44 1.18
N GLU A 87 8.70 -12.77 -0.11
CA GLU A 87 9.73 -13.55 -0.84
C GLU A 87 11.04 -12.75 -0.98
N SER A 88 10.96 -11.48 -1.37
CA SER A 88 12.11 -10.57 -1.43
C SER A 88 12.78 -10.42 -0.05
N PHE A 89 11.99 -10.29 1.02
CA PHE A 89 12.49 -10.25 2.40
C PHE A 89 13.26 -11.54 2.76
N LYS A 90 12.73 -12.72 2.42
CA LYS A 90 13.42 -14.00 2.69
C LYS A 90 14.74 -14.11 1.95
N ASN A 91 14.83 -13.56 0.74
CA ASN A 91 16.09 -13.52 0.00
C ASN A 91 17.07 -12.55 0.67
N PHE A 92 16.62 -11.35 1.03
CA PHE A 92 17.41 -10.39 1.77
C PHE A 92 17.96 -10.95 3.08
N GLU A 93 17.13 -11.64 3.88
CA GLU A 93 17.53 -12.30 5.13
C GLU A 93 18.61 -13.38 4.92
N LYS A 94 18.66 -14.02 3.75
CA LYS A 94 19.67 -15.05 3.43
C LYS A 94 20.97 -14.49 2.88
N THR A 95 20.90 -13.39 2.14
CA THR A 95 22.04 -12.84 1.38
C THR A 95 22.72 -11.67 2.08
N HIS A 96 22.11 -11.11 3.11
CA HIS A 96 22.62 -9.92 3.80
C HIS A 96 23.31 -10.28 5.10
N ASP A 97 24.55 -9.81 5.26
CA ASP A 97 25.40 -10.19 6.40
C ASP A 97 25.07 -9.45 7.70
N ASN A 98 24.31 -8.34 7.62
CA ASN A 98 23.97 -7.53 8.80
C ASN A 98 22.59 -7.87 9.37
N PRO A 99 22.51 -8.59 10.51
CA PRO A 99 21.23 -9.01 11.10
C PRO A 99 20.40 -7.85 11.66
N GLU A 100 21.02 -6.74 12.05
CA GLU A 100 20.29 -5.56 12.53
C GLU A 100 19.52 -4.90 11.39
N GLU A 101 20.14 -4.76 10.21
CA GLU A 101 19.50 -4.17 9.03
C GLU A 101 18.35 -5.04 8.50
N VAL A 102 18.54 -6.37 8.51
CA VAL A 102 17.45 -7.32 8.20
C VAL A 102 16.28 -7.15 9.17
N LYS A 103 16.57 -7.00 10.48
CA LYS A 103 15.56 -6.83 11.52
C LYS A 103 14.80 -5.50 11.37
N GLU A 104 15.51 -4.40 11.12
CA GLU A 104 14.90 -3.09 10.89
C GLU A 104 14.03 -3.12 9.63
N PHE A 105 14.50 -3.71 8.53
CA PHE A 105 13.71 -3.82 7.30
C PHE A 105 12.46 -4.69 7.49
N LYS A 106 12.58 -5.79 8.25
CA LYS A 106 11.43 -6.60 8.68
C LYS A 106 10.41 -5.78 9.47
N GLN A 107 10.87 -4.93 10.37
CA GLN A 107 10.00 -4.03 11.14
C GLN A 107 9.28 -3.03 10.21
N ALA A 108 10.00 -2.44 9.27
CA ALA A 108 9.41 -1.56 8.25
C ALA A 108 8.29 -2.26 7.47
N CYS A 109 8.56 -3.46 6.95
CA CYS A 109 7.57 -4.26 6.23
C CYS A 109 6.34 -4.55 7.11
N ASN A 110 6.55 -4.96 8.36
CA ASN A 110 5.48 -5.25 9.30
C ASN A 110 4.61 -4.03 9.61
N THR A 111 5.20 -2.83 9.72
CA THR A 111 4.45 -1.59 9.95
C THR A 111 3.46 -1.33 8.82
N VAL A 112 3.92 -1.40 7.57
CA VAL A 112 3.07 -1.18 6.40
C VAL A 112 1.95 -2.24 6.31
N ILE A 113 2.31 -3.51 6.51
CA ILE A 113 1.34 -4.62 6.47
C ILE A 113 0.28 -4.46 7.56
N ARG A 114 0.66 -4.10 8.79
CA ARG A 114 -0.28 -3.87 9.90
C ARG A 114 -1.22 -2.71 9.62
N ALA A 115 -0.72 -1.61 9.05
CA ALA A 115 -1.55 -0.48 8.65
C ALA A 115 -2.63 -0.90 7.64
N ALA A 116 -2.25 -1.68 6.63
CA ALA A 116 -3.20 -2.22 5.65
C ALA A 116 -4.23 -3.17 6.28
N GLN A 117 -3.81 -4.06 7.18
CA GLN A 117 -4.72 -4.96 7.90
C GLN A 117 -5.72 -4.21 8.77
N LYS A 118 -5.31 -3.10 9.41
CA LYS A 118 -6.18 -2.23 10.17
C LYS A 118 -7.25 -1.59 9.28
N SER A 119 -6.87 -1.04 8.14
CA SER A 119 -7.80 -0.48 7.15
C SER A 119 -8.79 -1.54 6.66
N HIS A 120 -8.32 -2.74 6.34
CA HIS A 120 -9.18 -3.85 5.94
C HIS A 120 -10.21 -4.23 7.01
N SER A 121 -9.79 -4.31 8.27
CA SER A 121 -10.68 -4.66 9.38
C SER A 121 -11.77 -3.59 9.57
N ALA A 122 -11.40 -2.31 9.52
CA ALA A 122 -12.36 -1.21 9.58
C ALA A 122 -13.39 -1.25 8.43
N ILE A 123 -12.94 -1.51 7.20
CA ILE A 123 -13.82 -1.68 6.03
C ILE A 123 -14.80 -2.84 6.26
N LYS A 124 -14.28 -3.99 6.73
CA LYS A 124 -15.09 -5.18 7.02
C LYS A 124 -16.17 -4.86 8.04
N ASP A 125 -15.81 -4.26 9.18
CA ASP A 125 -16.73 -3.94 10.26
C ASP A 125 -17.83 -2.95 9.81
N LYS A 126 -17.46 -1.96 8.98
CA LYS A 126 -18.42 -1.02 8.40
C LYS A 126 -19.43 -1.71 7.48
N VAL A 127 -18.96 -2.62 6.63
CA VAL A 127 -19.84 -3.40 5.74
C VAL A 127 -20.81 -4.21 6.57
N TYR A 128 -20.34 -4.97 7.57
CA TYR A 128 -21.22 -5.72 8.48
C TYR A 128 -22.24 -4.79 9.15
N THR A 129 -21.81 -3.65 9.68
CA THR A 129 -22.71 -2.69 10.33
C THR A 129 -23.86 -2.23 9.40
N ILE A 130 -23.60 -1.99 8.11
CA ILE A 130 -24.65 -1.54 7.18
C ILE A 130 -25.57 -2.71 6.77
N TYR A 131 -25.02 -3.90 6.59
CA TYR A 131 -25.80 -5.07 6.19
C TYR A 131 -26.62 -5.66 7.34
N ASP A 132 -26.05 -5.75 8.55
CA ASP A 132 -26.68 -6.30 9.76
C ASP A 132 -27.70 -5.34 10.41
N LYS A 133 -27.61 -4.03 10.15
CA LYS A 133 -28.63 -3.04 10.61
C LYS A 133 -30.02 -3.24 10.01
N ASN A 134 -30.22 -4.21 9.12
CA ASN A 134 -31.52 -4.53 8.52
C ASN A 134 -32.10 -5.86 9.03
N LYS A 135 -31.72 -6.29 10.24
CA LYS A 135 -32.35 -7.40 10.94
C LYS A 135 -33.29 -6.86 12.01
#